data_AF-A0A0P9R9J9-F1
#
_entry.id   AF-A0A0P9R9J9-F1
#
_cell.length_a   1.000
_cell.length_b   1.000
_cell.length_c   1.000
_cell.angle_alpha   90.00
_cell.angle_beta   90.00
_cell.angle_gamma   90.00
#
_symmetry.space_group_name_H-M   'P 1'
#
loop_
_entity.id
_entity.type
_entity.pdbx_description
1 polymer ?
#
loop_
_entity_poly.entity_id
_entity_poly.type
_entity_poly.pdbx_seq_one_letter_code
_entity_poly.pdbx_strand_id
1 'polypeptide(L)'
;MPHPAVTAQLAVATEDLGLARHGLQLILDDLRERGQPWPLSNLQRIVDDPYVISKIGDLQIRLDVAAALLERAQGLDGPPEQRLIASSEAVIASADALQAVGNVHRTTPCAASTGRSRTVALALSGHRQSTPQRRRTAAASGVSVCLVKYALTPST
;
A
#
# COMPACT_ATOMS: atom_id res chain seq x y z
N MET A 1 7.10 32.45 9.48
CA MET A 1 7.31 31.16 10.19
C MET A 1 6.37 30.11 9.59
N PRO A 2 6.86 28.93 9.18
CA PRO A 2 6.01 27.84 8.71
C PRO A 2 5.11 27.33 9.84
N HIS A 3 3.88 26.93 9.52
CA HIS A 3 2.92 26.45 10.51
C HIS A 3 3.28 25.02 10.94
N PRO A 4 3.39 24.69 12.25
CA PRO A 4 3.80 23.37 12.72
C PRO A 4 2.97 22.20 12.15
N ALA A 5 1.69 22.43 11.84
CA ALA A 5 0.84 21.43 11.21
C ALA A 5 1.33 21.06 9.80
N VAL A 6 1.68 22.06 8.99
CA VAL A 6 2.19 21.86 7.62
C VAL A 6 3.51 21.08 7.65
N THR A 7 4.43 21.45 8.54
CA THR A 7 5.72 20.74 8.65
C THR A 7 5.55 19.28 9.07
N ALA A 8 4.62 18.99 9.99
CA ALA A 8 4.33 17.62 10.40
C ALA A 8 3.67 16.81 9.26
N GLN A 9 2.74 17.41 8.52
CA GLN A 9 2.08 16.76 7.37
C GLN A 9 3.07 16.44 6.25
N LEU A 10 3.96 17.37 5.89
CA LEU A 10 4.98 17.12 4.87
C LEU A 10 5.95 16.00 5.30
N ALA A 11 6.30 15.93 6.58
CA ALA A 11 7.13 14.85 7.10
C ALA A 11 6.44 13.48 6.98
N VAL A 12 5.17 13.38 7.38
CA VAL A 12 4.36 12.15 7.23
C VAL A 12 4.24 11.75 5.77
N ALA A 13 3.91 12.69 4.88
CA ALA A 13 3.74 12.39 3.46
C ALA A 13 5.05 11.90 2.80
N THR A 14 6.19 12.44 3.24
CA THR A 14 7.51 12.01 2.77
C THR A 14 7.82 10.58 3.21
N GLU A 15 7.55 10.25 4.48
CA GLU A 15 7.76 8.90 5.02
C GLU A 15 6.84 7.88 4.33
N ASP A 16 5.55 8.17 4.23
CA ASP A 16 4.56 7.28 3.59
C ASP A 16 4.95 7.00 2.12
N LEU A 17 5.36 8.03 1.38
CA LEU A 17 5.83 7.87 0.00
C LEU A 17 7.12 7.02 -0.07
N GLY A 18 8.05 7.20 0.87
CA GLY A 18 9.26 6.39 0.98
C GLY A 18 8.95 4.91 1.22
N LEU A 19 8.07 4.62 2.19
CA LEU A 19 7.60 3.27 2.49
C LEU A 19 6.85 2.64 1.30
N ALA A 20 6.02 3.42 0.61
CA ALA A 20 5.28 2.94 -0.55
C ALA A 20 6.23 2.56 -1.71
N ARG A 21 7.23 3.40 -2.01
CA ARG A 21 8.27 3.10 -3.01
C ARG A 21 9.06 1.86 -2.65
N HIS A 22 9.50 1.74 -1.40
CA HIS A 22 10.22 0.56 -0.93
C HIS A 22 9.36 -0.71 -1.05
N GLY A 23 8.10 -0.63 -0.64
CA GLY A 23 7.15 -1.73 -0.75
C GLY A 23 6.91 -2.16 -2.21
N LEU A 24 6.84 -1.22 -3.16
CA LEU A 24 6.76 -1.55 -4.59
C LEU A 24 8.00 -2.32 -5.06
N GLN A 25 9.21 -1.91 -4.67
CA GLN A 25 10.43 -2.64 -5.04
C GLN A 25 10.41 -4.06 -4.49
N LEU A 26 10.01 -4.24 -3.22
CA LEU A 26 9.84 -5.57 -2.64
C LEU A 26 8.87 -6.45 -3.43
N ILE A 27 7.75 -5.88 -3.90
CA ILE A 27 6.80 -6.60 -4.77
C ILE A 27 7.44 -6.97 -6.11
N LEU A 28 8.17 -6.05 -6.73
CA LEU A 28 8.83 -6.31 -8.03
C LEU A 28 9.88 -7.40 -7.91
N ASP A 29 10.68 -7.39 -6.85
CA ASP A 29 11.71 -8.41 -6.61
C ASP A 29 11.05 -9.77 -6.32
N ASP A 30 9.97 -9.78 -5.54
CA ASP A 30 9.18 -10.98 -5.27
C ASP A 30 8.60 -11.61 -6.55
N LEU A 31 8.04 -10.79 -7.44
CA LEU A 31 7.52 -11.23 -8.73
C LEU A 31 8.61 -11.77 -9.65
N ARG A 32 9.81 -11.19 -9.63
CA ARG A 32 10.95 -11.63 -10.46
C ARG A 32 11.58 -12.93 -9.95
N GLU A 33 11.75 -13.05 -8.64
CA GLU A 33 12.50 -14.15 -8.02
C GLU A 33 11.63 -15.37 -7.72
N ARG A 34 10.38 -15.15 -7.31
CA ARG A 34 9.51 -16.19 -6.74
C ARG A 34 8.15 -16.29 -7.41
N GLY A 35 7.83 -15.36 -8.31
CA GLY A 35 6.55 -15.26 -8.97
C GLY A 35 6.18 -16.50 -9.81
N GLN A 36 5.25 -17.31 -9.30
CA GLN A 36 4.70 -18.46 -10.03
C GLN A 36 3.46 -18.04 -10.84
N PRO A 37 3.32 -18.49 -12.10
CA PRO A 37 2.11 -18.26 -12.87
C PRO A 37 0.91 -18.95 -12.21
N TRP A 38 -0.29 -18.48 -12.53
CA TRP A 38 -1.52 -19.06 -11.96
C TRP A 38 -1.70 -20.51 -12.45
N PRO A 39 -2.18 -21.44 -11.60
CA PRO A 39 -2.30 -22.86 -11.96
C PRO A 39 -3.11 -23.16 -13.23
N LEU A 40 -4.06 -22.28 -13.57
CA LEU A 40 -4.93 -22.41 -14.75
C LEU A 40 -4.56 -21.43 -15.88
N SER A 41 -3.45 -20.71 -15.76
CA SER A 41 -2.94 -19.83 -16.81
C SER A 41 -2.03 -20.59 -17.76
N ASN A 42 -2.03 -20.22 -19.04
CA ASN A 42 -1.10 -20.70 -20.05
C ASN A 42 0.23 -19.92 -20.07
N LEU A 43 0.49 -19.13 -19.01
CA LEU A 43 1.66 -18.26 -18.91
C LEU A 43 2.87 -19.03 -18.38
N GLN A 44 4.04 -18.76 -18.96
CA GLN A 44 5.31 -19.30 -18.45
C GLN A 44 5.83 -18.52 -17.24
N ARG A 45 5.52 -17.21 -17.17
CA ARG A 45 5.97 -16.31 -16.11
C ARG A 45 4.82 -15.42 -15.66
N ILE A 46 4.74 -15.17 -14.35
CA ILE A 46 3.72 -14.27 -13.80
C ILE A 46 3.89 -12.81 -14.24
N VAL A 47 5.11 -12.38 -14.56
CA VAL A 47 5.40 -11.00 -14.98
C VAL A 47 4.80 -10.65 -16.34
N ASP A 48 4.42 -11.67 -17.12
CA ASP A 48 3.78 -11.53 -18.43
C ASP A 48 2.23 -11.49 -18.30
N ASP A 49 1.69 -11.62 -17.08
CA ASP A 49 0.25 -11.57 -16.84
C ASP A 49 -0.29 -10.13 -16.96
N PRO A 50 -1.25 -9.86 -17.87
CA PRO A 50 -1.87 -8.54 -18.01
C PRO A 50 -2.48 -8.00 -16.71
N TYR A 51 -3.00 -8.86 -15.83
CA TYR A 51 -3.54 -8.46 -14.54
C TYR A 51 -2.44 -7.90 -13.62
N VAL A 52 -1.30 -8.60 -13.56
CA VAL A 52 -0.15 -8.20 -12.74
C VAL A 52 0.43 -6.90 -13.26
N ILE A 53 0.63 -6.80 -14.58
CA ILE A 53 1.11 -5.57 -15.23
C ILE A 53 0.18 -4.40 -14.90
N SER A 54 -1.13 -4.58 -15.01
CA SER A 54 -2.12 -3.54 -14.72
C SER A 54 -2.08 -3.11 -13.25
N LYS A 55 -1.92 -4.06 -12.31
CA LYS A 55 -1.83 -3.74 -10.88
C LYS A 55 -0.56 -2.97 -10.54
N ILE A 56 0.57 -3.36 -11.11
CA ILE A 56 1.84 -2.63 -10.90
C ILE A 56 1.76 -1.24 -11.53
N GLY A 57 1.16 -1.10 -12.72
CA GLY A 57 0.94 0.21 -13.35
C GLY A 57 0.07 1.15 -12.51
N ASP A 58 -1.02 0.65 -11.91
CA ASP A 58 -1.86 1.44 -10.99
C ASP A 58 -1.05 1.95 -9.78
N LEU A 59 -0.18 1.11 -9.20
CA LEU A 59 0.70 1.53 -8.11
C LEU A 59 1.69 2.61 -8.52
N GLN A 60 2.31 2.49 -9.68
CA GLN A 60 3.24 3.49 -10.21
C GLN A 60 2.55 4.84 -10.36
N ILE A 61 1.36 4.87 -10.97
CA ILE A 61 0.58 6.10 -11.13
C ILE A 61 0.28 6.75 -9.78
N ARG A 62 -0.16 5.98 -8.78
CA ARG A 62 -0.45 6.51 -7.44
C ARG A 62 0.80 7.10 -6.77
N LEU A 63 1.95 6.43 -6.91
CA LEU A 63 3.22 6.92 -6.38
C LEU A 63 3.66 8.22 -7.06
N ASP A 64 3.49 8.32 -8.38
CA ASP A 64 3.83 9.51 -9.15
C ASP A 64 2.92 10.68 -8.78
N VAL A 65 1.62 10.45 -8.62
CA VAL A 65 0.66 11.46 -8.14
C VAL A 65 1.02 11.92 -6.72
N ALA A 66 1.32 10.99 -5.81
CA ALA A 66 1.73 11.33 -4.45
C ALA A 66 3.03 12.14 -4.42
N ALA A 67 4.01 11.79 -5.27
CA ALA A 67 5.25 12.53 -5.42
C ALA A 67 5.01 13.95 -5.95
N ALA A 68 4.21 14.10 -7.01
CA ALA A 68 3.90 15.38 -7.60
C ALA A 68 3.15 16.30 -6.61
N LEU A 69 2.22 15.75 -5.83
CA LEU A 69 1.51 16.52 -4.80
C LEU A 69 2.42 16.92 -3.63
N LEU A 70 3.35 16.04 -3.22
CA LEU A 70 4.36 16.37 -2.22
C LEU A 70 5.29 17.49 -2.69
N GLU A 71 5.81 17.38 -3.92
CA GLU A 71 6.64 18.42 -4.53
C GLU A 71 5.91 19.76 -4.64
N ARG A 72 4.64 19.72 -5.09
CA ARG A 72 3.78 20.92 -5.10
C ARG A 72 3.62 21.51 -3.71
N ALA A 73 3.36 20.71 -2.68
CA ALA A 73 3.15 21.20 -1.33
C ALA A 73 4.42 21.80 -0.71
N GLN A 74 5.60 21.28 -1.07
CA GLN A 74 6.91 21.81 -0.64
C GLN A 74 7.27 23.12 -1.33
N GLY A 75 6.94 23.26 -2.63
CA GLY A 75 7.24 24.44 -3.43
C GLY A 75 6.16 25.53 -3.43
N LEU A 76 5.02 25.31 -2.76
CA LEU A 76 3.91 26.27 -2.79
C LEU A 76 4.16 27.45 -1.86
N ASP A 77 4.50 28.58 -2.46
CA ASP A 77 4.50 29.88 -1.81
C ASP A 77 3.13 30.54 -1.97
N GLY A 78 2.38 30.63 -0.87
CA GLY A 78 1.02 31.12 -0.88
C GLY A 78 0.44 31.35 0.51
N PRO A 79 -0.81 31.82 0.58
CA PRO A 79 -1.49 32.06 1.85
C PRO A 79 -1.63 30.75 2.65
N PRO A 80 -1.71 30.84 3.99
CA PRO A 80 -1.61 29.67 4.87
C PRO A 80 -2.67 28.60 4.60
N GLU A 81 -3.88 28.98 4.19
CA GLU A 81 -4.94 28.04 3.85
C GLU A 81 -4.60 27.18 2.62
N GLN A 82 -3.98 27.76 1.58
CA GLN A 82 -3.60 27.02 0.38
C GLN A 82 -2.47 26.03 0.69
N ARG A 83 -1.52 26.43 1.54
CA ARG A 83 -0.44 25.56 2.00
C ARG A 83 -0.95 24.38 2.82
N LEU A 84 -1.92 24.61 3.71
CA LEU A 84 -2.58 23.55 4.48
C LEU A 84 -3.35 22.57 3.60
N ILE A 85 -4.03 23.06 2.57
CA ILE A 85 -4.72 22.20 1.61
C ILE A 85 -3.71 21.34 0.85
N ALA A 86 -2.66 21.94 0.29
CA ALA A 86 -1.64 21.21 -0.46
C ALA A 86 -0.91 20.16 0.39
N SER A 87 -0.55 20.49 1.64
CA SER A 87 0.08 19.50 2.54
C SER A 87 -0.87 18.38 2.93
N SER A 88 -2.17 18.66 3.09
CA SER A 88 -3.18 17.63 3.37
C SER A 88 -3.42 16.72 2.16
N GLU A 89 -3.47 17.27 0.95
CA GLU A 89 -3.55 16.51 -0.31
C GLU A 89 -2.35 15.56 -0.47
N ALA A 90 -1.14 16.04 -0.18
CA ALA A 90 0.07 15.22 -0.21
C ALA A 90 0.02 14.05 0.80
N VAL A 91 -0.47 14.29 2.03
CA VAL A 91 -0.66 13.22 3.03
C VAL A 91 -1.70 12.21 2.56
N ILE A 92 -2.83 12.64 2.02
CA ILE A 92 -3.88 11.73 1.54
C ILE A 92 -3.35 10.86 0.40
N ALA A 93 -2.66 11.46 -0.58
CA ALA A 93 -2.15 10.75 -1.75
C ALA A 93 -1.04 9.75 -1.38
N SER A 94 -0.10 10.14 -0.52
CA SER A 94 0.97 9.25 -0.05
C SER A 94 0.45 8.09 0.79
N ALA A 95 -0.51 8.34 1.68
CA ALA A 95 -1.17 7.29 2.46
C ALA A 95 -2.00 6.33 1.58
N ASP A 96 -2.71 6.84 0.56
CA ASP A 96 -3.43 5.99 -0.40
C ASP A 96 -2.45 5.11 -1.20
N ALA A 97 -1.34 5.67 -1.69
CA ALA A 97 -0.32 4.92 -2.40
C ALA A 97 0.28 3.82 -1.51
N LEU A 98 0.63 4.13 -0.25
CA LEU A 98 1.14 3.17 0.72
C LEU A 98 0.13 2.05 1.00
N GLN A 99 -1.14 2.41 1.19
CA GLN A 99 -2.20 1.42 1.38
C GLN A 99 -2.40 0.54 0.15
N ALA A 100 -2.35 1.10 -1.06
CA ALA A 100 -2.47 0.37 -2.31
C ALA A 100 -1.33 -0.65 -2.47
N VAL A 101 -0.09 -0.26 -2.17
CA VAL A 101 1.08 -1.16 -2.16
C VAL A 101 0.86 -2.32 -1.18
N GLY A 102 0.41 -2.03 0.04
CA GLY A 102 0.08 -3.05 1.04
C GLY A 102 -1.02 -4.02 0.62
N ASN A 103 -2.00 -3.53 -0.14
CA ASN A 103 -3.08 -4.37 -0.68
C ASN A 103 -2.58 -5.27 -1.80
N VAL A 104 -1.86 -4.70 -2.77
CA VAL A 104 -1.32 -5.47 -3.91
C VAL A 104 -0.39 -6.56 -3.39
N HIS A 105 0.53 -6.23 -2.48
CA HIS A 105 1.43 -7.20 -1.87
C HIS A 105 0.65 -8.42 -1.34
N ARG A 106 -0.39 -8.21 -0.52
CA ARG A 106 -1.22 -9.32 0.02
C ARG A 106 -1.95 -10.15 -1.03
N THR A 107 -2.33 -9.54 -2.15
CA THR A 107 -3.08 -10.23 -3.21
C THR A 107 -2.21 -10.94 -4.24
N THR A 108 -0.91 -10.61 -4.31
CA THR A 108 0.00 -11.30 -5.23
C THR A 108 0.23 -12.76 -4.80
N PRO A 109 0.32 -13.71 -5.74
CA PRO A 109 0.45 -15.15 -5.45
C PRO A 109 1.58 -15.51 -4.50
N CYS A 110 2.68 -14.76 -4.56
CA CYS A 110 3.88 -15.06 -3.79
C CYS A 110 3.81 -14.58 -2.31
N ALA A 111 2.91 -13.65 -1.98
CA ALA A 111 2.66 -13.29 -0.59
C ALA A 111 1.90 -14.36 0.20
N ALA A 112 1.18 -15.26 -0.48
CA ALA A 112 0.50 -16.39 0.17
C ALA A 112 1.48 -17.51 0.58
N SER A 113 2.59 -17.67 -0.15
CA SER A 113 3.61 -18.71 0.14
C SER A 113 4.74 -18.21 1.02
N THR A 114 4.91 -16.90 1.20
CA THR A 114 6.04 -16.32 1.93
C THR A 114 5.61 -15.83 3.31
N GLY A 115 6.08 -16.47 4.39
CA GLY A 115 5.87 -16.04 5.79
C GLY A 115 6.48 -14.67 6.18
N ARG A 116 6.87 -13.84 5.19
CA ARG A 116 7.49 -12.52 5.33
C ARG A 116 6.48 -11.36 5.28
N SER A 117 5.18 -11.67 5.36
CA SER A 117 4.10 -10.68 5.49
C SER A 117 4.26 -9.72 6.68
N ARG A 118 5.14 -10.02 7.64
CA ARG A 118 5.33 -9.21 8.84
C ARG A 118 5.90 -7.81 8.57
N THR A 119 6.90 -7.62 7.70
CA THR A 119 7.61 -6.33 7.66
C THR A 119 6.75 -5.20 7.07
N VAL A 120 6.02 -5.46 5.98
CA VAL A 120 5.12 -4.47 5.37
C VAL A 120 3.81 -4.35 6.15
N ALA A 121 3.26 -5.46 6.66
CA ALA A 121 2.05 -5.39 7.50
C ALA A 121 2.30 -4.72 8.85
N LEU A 122 3.50 -4.83 9.44
CA LEU A 122 3.88 -4.13 10.67
C LEU A 122 4.13 -2.64 10.41
N ALA A 123 4.70 -2.25 9.27
CA ALA A 123 4.81 -0.84 8.90
C ALA A 123 3.42 -0.20 8.74
N LEU A 124 2.48 -0.89 8.08
CA LEU A 124 1.10 -0.44 7.90
C LEU A 124 0.26 -0.50 9.20
N SER A 125 0.52 -1.48 10.07
CA SER A 125 -0.19 -1.65 11.35
C SER A 125 0.38 -0.79 12.48
N GLY A 126 1.66 -0.42 12.41
CA GLY A 126 2.34 0.44 13.38
C GLY A 126 2.04 1.93 13.19
N HIS A 127 1.88 2.39 11.95
CA HIS A 127 1.69 3.82 11.65
C HIS A 127 0.33 4.39 12.11
N ARG A 128 -0.71 3.54 12.26
CA ARG A 128 -2.06 3.93 12.71
C ARG A 128 -2.32 3.85 14.22
N GLN A 129 -1.39 3.30 15.03
CA GLN A 129 -1.66 3.06 16.46
C GLN A 129 -1.34 4.25 17.38
N SER A 130 -0.77 5.34 16.86
CA SER A 130 -0.31 6.48 17.68
C SER A 130 -1.39 7.50 18.07
N THR A 131 -2.62 7.39 17.56
CA THR A 131 -3.74 8.21 18.07
C THR A 131 -4.34 7.55 19.30
N PRO A 132 -4.43 8.23 20.47
CA PRO A 132 -5.07 7.69 21.65
C PRO A 132 -6.59 7.70 21.46
N GLN A 133 -7.11 6.80 20.64
CA GLN A 133 -8.55 6.59 20.51
C GLN A 133 -9.01 5.81 21.75
N ARG A 134 -9.41 6.58 22.75
CA ARG A 134 -10.11 6.20 23.98
C ARG A 134 -10.89 4.90 23.81
N ARG A 135 -10.46 3.87 24.55
CA ARG A 135 -11.08 2.54 24.65
C ARG A 135 -12.61 2.66 24.66
N ARG A 136 -13.24 2.23 23.57
CA ARG A 136 -14.62 1.77 23.57
C ARG A 136 -14.61 0.30 23.21
N THR A 137 -14.93 -0.50 24.22
CA THR A 137 -15.25 -1.91 24.13
C THR A 137 -16.35 -2.13 23.09
N ALA A 138 -16.04 -2.87 22.03
CA ALA A 138 -17.04 -3.47 21.16
C ALA A 138 -16.57 -4.88 20.83
N ALA A 139 -17.12 -5.85 21.57
CA ALA A 139 -17.20 -7.23 21.13
C ALA A 139 -18.16 -7.28 19.92
N ALA A 140 -17.69 -7.72 18.77
CA ALA A 140 -18.54 -8.22 17.70
C ALA A 140 -17.72 -9.03 16.68
N SER A 141 -18.15 -10.29 16.53
CA SER A 141 -17.93 -11.24 15.45
C SER A 141 -17.25 -10.74 14.17
N GLY A 142 -16.10 -11.35 13.84
CA GLY A 142 -15.58 -11.45 12.49
C GLY A 142 -15.42 -12.92 12.13
N VAL A 143 -16.48 -13.54 11.60
CA VAL A 143 -16.43 -14.89 11.04
C VAL A 143 -15.49 -14.86 9.83
N SER A 144 -14.45 -15.67 9.89
CA SER A 144 -13.44 -15.86 8.86
C SER A 144 -14.06 -16.51 7.62
N VAL A 145 -14.38 -15.69 6.60
CA VAL A 145 -14.68 -16.17 5.24
C VAL A 145 -13.34 -16.48 4.56
N CYS A 146 -12.72 -17.60 4.92
CA CYS A 146 -11.52 -18.12 4.23
C CYS A 146 -11.52 -19.66 4.07
N LEU A 147 -12.62 -20.36 4.38
CA LEU A 147 -12.66 -21.83 4.39
C LEU A 147 -13.73 -22.46 3.49
N VAL A 148 -14.04 -21.86 2.33
CA VAL A 148 -15.03 -22.43 1.39
C VAL A 148 -14.52 -22.48 -0.06
N LYS A 149 -13.24 -22.85 -0.28
CA LYS A 149 -12.81 -23.15 -1.67
C LYS A 149 -11.74 -24.24 -1.86
N TYR A 150 -11.27 -24.89 -0.78
CA TYR A 150 -10.24 -25.94 -0.85
C TYR A 150 -10.71 -27.33 -0.40
N ALA A 151 -11.99 -27.64 -0.59
CA ALA A 151 -12.48 -29.01 -0.49
C ALA A 151 -13.38 -29.25 -1.69
N LEU A 152 -12.91 -30.07 -2.64
CA LEU A 152 -13.64 -30.96 -3.56
C LEU A 152 -12.71 -31.30 -4.73
N THR A 153 -11.69 -32.10 -4.44
CA THR A 153 -11.03 -32.99 -5.40
C THR A 153 -11.99 -34.15 -5.71
N PRO A 154 -12.35 -34.44 -6.98
CA PRO A 154 -12.92 -35.74 -7.31
C PRO A 154 -11.79 -36.75 -7.46
N SER A 155 -11.79 -37.76 -6.58
CA SER A 155 -11.10 -39.02 -6.82
C SER A 155 -11.86 -39.81 -7.88
N THR A 156 -11.20 -40.22 -8.95
CA THR A 156 -11.58 -41.40 -9.73
C THR A 156 -10.32 -42.06 -10.25
#